data_AF-A0A0V0ZX80-F1
#
_entry.id   AF-A0A0V0ZX80-F1
#
_cell.length_a   1.000
_cell.length_b   1.000
_cell.length_c   1.000
_cell.angle_alpha   90.00
_cell.angle_beta   90.00
_cell.angle_gamma   90.00
#
_symmetry.space_group_name_H-M   'P 1'
#
loop_
_entity.id
_entity.type
_entity.pdbx_description
1 polymer ?
#
loop_
_entity_poly.entity_id
_entity_poly.type
_entity_poly.pdbx_seq_one_letter_code
_entity_poly.pdbx_strand_id
1 'polypeptide(L)'
;MEILLAPTPAGESTYCVSPHQRIHRAEHLHKRVLLVLRIGTPSKFDLKQRHRPSEAYRRCYVNERVARLLCCHSSSSPNKLVRPFKLRIVNFRRFCFLELLNLKKMLSIVQFITDAFKRKKQKFTLESVLAEFILDNDALRRMMYIMDRQMTSGLAGGLKESTIAMLPSFVPVLPDGTECGKYMAIDLGGTNLRVMLMNIANNADDTTAESCNFRMPQNAMTGTGEELFDFIASCMESVLRNKKLLDEPIKMGFTFSYPCDQTSLCSAKLLRWTKGFNASGVEGEDVVKLLQTAIHKRNLKITVMALMNDTVGTQVATAHDMRQCELGVIVATGTNASYMEDVKKIPKLKDVDFPYEKMIIDTEWGGFGDGGEAEFIKTQYDRIVDERSVHPGVQCFDKMVAGMYMGELVRLVIEKLVKGNLIFRGVGSQLLFTPNTFPTKFISEILADEGGNMVQTRQILDELGIETYVYSDLLVLREVCMTVSRRSANLCAAAIACVLNRIGKKKAIVGIDGSTYRFHPFLHSWVKDKVRELLDPNIDFHLVQAGDGSGRGAALVAAIADKLNLS
;
A
#
# COMPACT_ATOMS: atom_id res chain seq x y z
N MET A 1 5.69 32.45 51.02
CA MET A 1 6.86 33.33 50.89
C MET A 1 6.70 34.04 49.56
N GLU A 2 6.20 35.27 49.64
CA GLU A 2 5.91 36.19 48.52
C GLU A 2 7.19 36.53 47.76
N ILE A 3 7.10 36.75 46.43
CA ILE A 3 7.54 38.00 45.76
C ILE A 3 6.64 38.21 44.52
N LEU A 4 5.85 39.28 44.57
CA LEU A 4 5.18 39.97 43.45
C LEU A 4 6.21 40.77 42.65
N LEU A 5 5.94 41.03 41.35
CA LEU A 5 6.06 42.37 40.72
C LEU A 5 5.55 42.33 39.26
N ALA A 6 4.51 43.10 38.99
CA ALA A 6 4.16 43.69 37.68
C ALA A 6 4.38 45.22 37.81
N PRO A 7 4.52 46.03 36.72
CA PRO A 7 3.38 46.39 35.85
C PRO A 7 3.69 46.72 34.36
N THR A 8 2.62 46.73 33.56
CA THR A 8 2.39 47.31 32.21
C THR A 8 2.39 48.88 32.25
N PRO A 9 2.34 49.71 31.14
CA PRO A 9 1.32 49.65 30.06
C PRO A 9 1.55 50.34 28.67
N ALA A 10 0.53 50.16 27.81
CA ALA A 10 0.04 50.98 26.67
C ALA A 10 0.91 51.08 25.39
N GLY A 11 0.40 50.97 24.16
CA GLY A 11 -0.95 50.78 23.64
C GLY A 11 -0.93 51.08 22.13
N GLU A 12 -1.67 50.30 21.33
CA GLU A 12 -2.45 50.80 20.19
C GLU A 12 -3.38 49.69 19.66
N SER A 13 -4.68 49.92 19.83
CA SER A 13 -5.80 49.18 19.24
C SER A 13 -6.28 49.96 18.00
N THR A 14 -6.42 49.38 16.81
CA THR A 14 -7.65 48.78 16.23
C THR A 14 -7.35 48.65 14.72
N TYR A 15 -7.70 47.59 14.00
CA TYR A 15 -9.02 47.36 13.41
C TYR A 15 -9.25 45.86 13.14
N CYS A 16 -10.40 45.36 13.58
CA CYS A 16 -10.95 44.06 13.22
C CYS A 16 -11.44 44.05 11.76
N VAL A 17 -11.12 43.00 11.00
CA VAL A 17 -11.79 42.67 9.74
C VAL A 17 -12.18 41.19 9.78
N SER A 18 -13.47 40.91 9.51
CA SER A 18 -14.09 39.59 9.64
C SER A 18 -13.66 38.59 8.55
N PRO A 19 -13.82 37.27 8.78
CA PRO A 19 -13.35 36.21 7.86
C PRO A 19 -14.04 36.20 6.48
N HIS A 20 -15.16 36.91 6.30
CA HIS A 20 -15.93 36.93 5.05
C HIS A 20 -15.37 37.86 3.96
N GLN A 21 -14.38 38.72 4.25
CA GLN A 21 -13.78 39.62 3.25
C GLN A 21 -12.51 39.10 2.58
N ARG A 22 -11.99 37.94 2.98
CA ARG A 22 -10.82 37.30 2.31
C ARG A 22 -11.19 36.48 1.07
N ILE A 23 -12.46 36.15 0.90
CA ILE A 23 -12.94 35.30 -0.21
C ILE A 23 -13.16 36.12 -1.50
N HIS A 24 -13.54 37.41 -1.38
CA HIS A 24 -13.78 38.26 -2.56
C HIS A 24 -12.52 38.81 -3.26
N ARG A 25 -11.33 38.71 -2.66
CA ARG A 25 -10.07 39.10 -3.33
C ARG A 25 -9.39 37.96 -4.10
N ALA A 26 -9.75 36.70 -3.84
CA ALA A 26 -9.24 35.56 -4.60
C ALA A 26 -10.01 35.33 -5.92
N GLU A 27 -11.32 35.61 -5.96
CA GLU A 27 -12.13 35.49 -7.17
C GLU A 27 -11.86 36.60 -8.22
N HIS A 28 -11.40 37.77 -7.78
CA HIS A 28 -11.09 38.88 -8.69
C HIS A 28 -9.75 38.74 -9.43
N LEU A 29 -8.85 37.88 -8.92
CA LEU A 29 -7.58 37.55 -9.58
C LEU A 29 -7.76 36.45 -10.65
N HIS A 30 -8.74 35.56 -10.47
CA HIS A 30 -9.05 34.49 -11.41
C HIS A 30 -9.79 35.00 -12.67
N LYS A 31 -10.55 36.10 -12.58
CA LYS A 31 -11.24 36.73 -13.73
C LYS A 31 -10.39 37.69 -14.57
N ARG A 32 -9.17 38.04 -14.13
CA ARG A 32 -8.26 38.94 -14.88
C ARG A 32 -7.22 38.22 -15.74
N VAL A 33 -7.09 36.90 -15.63
CA VAL A 33 -6.19 36.09 -16.48
C VAL A 33 -6.89 35.55 -17.75
N LEU A 34 -8.21 35.69 -17.86
CA LEU A 34 -8.99 35.26 -19.04
C LEU A 34 -9.29 36.37 -20.07
N LEU A 35 -8.65 37.55 -19.95
CA LEU A 35 -8.86 38.67 -20.88
C LEU A 35 -7.55 39.20 -21.48
N VAL A 36 -6.63 38.33 -21.88
CA VAL A 36 -5.52 38.67 -22.78
C VAL A 36 -5.25 37.49 -23.70
N LEU A 37 -6.14 37.25 -24.67
CA LEU A 37 -5.89 36.51 -25.92
C LEU A 37 -7.09 36.74 -26.87
N ARG A 38 -7.33 38.01 -27.23
CA ARG A 38 -8.05 38.37 -28.45
C ARG A 38 -6.99 38.70 -29.50
N ILE A 39 -6.69 37.77 -30.39
CA ILE A 39 -5.95 38.04 -31.62
C ILE A 39 -6.85 37.68 -32.78
N GLY A 40 -6.97 38.63 -33.71
CA GLY A 40 -8.02 38.76 -34.69
C GLY A 40 -8.06 37.68 -35.76
N THR A 41 -9.26 37.52 -36.29
CA THR A 41 -9.58 36.92 -37.58
C THR A 41 -8.98 37.74 -38.72
N PRO A 42 -8.50 37.06 -39.78
CA PRO A 42 -8.98 37.41 -41.11
C PRO A 42 -9.66 36.24 -41.83
N SER A 43 -10.63 36.62 -42.62
CA SER A 43 -11.53 35.84 -43.48
C SER A 43 -10.84 35.13 -44.66
N LYS A 44 -11.45 33.98 -45.02
CA LYS A 44 -11.62 33.39 -46.37
C LYS A 44 -10.41 33.39 -47.33
N PHE A 45 -9.91 32.20 -47.66
CA PHE A 45 -9.55 31.86 -49.04
C PHE A 45 -9.80 30.36 -49.32
N ASP A 46 -10.64 30.13 -50.33
CA ASP A 46 -10.93 28.89 -51.03
C ASP A 46 -9.73 28.52 -51.92
N LEU A 47 -9.37 27.22 -52.03
CA LEU A 47 -8.48 26.71 -53.09
C LEU A 47 -8.57 25.18 -53.20
N LYS A 48 -9.42 24.74 -54.13
CA LYS A 48 -9.15 23.56 -54.97
C LYS A 48 -7.76 23.71 -55.59
N GLN A 49 -6.86 22.74 -55.43
CA GLN A 49 -6.12 22.14 -56.55
C GLN A 49 -5.22 20.98 -56.10
N ARG A 50 -5.35 19.90 -56.87
CA ARG A 50 -4.54 18.67 -56.82
C ARG A 50 -3.10 18.98 -57.24
N HIS A 51 -2.11 18.55 -56.45
CA HIS A 51 -0.74 18.37 -56.94
C HIS A 51 -0.29 16.91 -56.87
N ARG A 52 0.37 16.52 -57.96
CA ARG A 52 0.86 15.21 -58.37
C ARG A 52 1.97 14.70 -57.45
N PRO A 53 2.11 13.37 -57.22
CA PRO A 53 3.32 12.80 -56.66
C PRO A 53 4.47 12.81 -57.67
N SER A 54 5.66 13.15 -57.19
CA SER A 54 6.94 13.22 -57.87
C SER A 54 7.46 11.87 -58.39
N GLU A 55 8.29 11.93 -59.43
CA GLU A 55 8.85 10.87 -60.30
C GLU A 55 9.67 9.73 -59.64
N ALA A 56 9.62 9.53 -58.33
CA ALA A 56 10.37 8.46 -57.65
C ALA A 56 9.66 7.08 -57.68
N TYR A 57 8.38 7.01 -58.05
CA TYR A 57 7.58 5.77 -57.98
C TYR A 57 7.44 4.99 -59.31
N ARG A 58 8.08 5.44 -60.40
CA ARG A 58 7.99 4.80 -61.74
C ARG A 58 9.12 3.84 -62.12
N ARG A 59 10.05 3.51 -61.21
CA ARG A 59 11.22 2.66 -61.53
C ARG A 59 11.25 1.25 -60.92
N CYS A 60 10.14 0.75 -60.37
CA CYS A 60 10.05 -0.63 -59.86
C CYS A 60 9.11 -1.57 -60.62
N TYR A 61 8.60 -1.18 -61.80
CA TYR A 61 7.71 -2.03 -62.60
C TYR A 61 8.20 -2.21 -64.04
N VAL A 62 9.46 -2.61 -64.22
CA VAL A 62 9.96 -3.12 -65.51
C VAL A 62 11.03 -4.18 -65.26
N ASN A 63 10.65 -5.44 -65.02
CA ASN A 63 11.46 -6.60 -65.43
C ASN A 63 10.76 -7.98 -65.35
N GLU A 64 9.49 -8.07 -65.73
CA GLU A 64 8.81 -9.37 -65.98
C GLU A 64 8.50 -9.62 -67.47
N ARG A 65 8.84 -8.68 -68.37
CA ARG A 65 8.57 -8.81 -69.82
C ARG A 65 9.76 -9.19 -70.71
N VAL A 66 10.96 -9.37 -70.15
CA VAL A 66 12.13 -9.85 -70.93
C VAL A 66 12.32 -11.38 -70.81
N ALA A 67 11.65 -12.04 -69.86
CA ALA A 67 11.73 -13.50 -69.68
C ALA A 67 10.75 -14.33 -70.54
N ARG A 68 9.88 -13.69 -71.35
CA ARG A 68 8.88 -14.37 -72.21
C ARG A 68 9.12 -14.23 -73.71
N LEU A 69 10.32 -13.84 -74.15
CA LEU A 69 10.64 -13.63 -75.57
C LEU A 69 11.78 -14.51 -76.12
N LEU A 70 12.10 -15.63 -75.44
CA LEU A 70 13.06 -16.63 -75.94
C LEU A 70 12.53 -18.07 -75.87
N CYS A 71 11.22 -18.24 -75.98
CA CYS A 71 10.62 -19.54 -76.32
C CYS A 71 9.84 -19.39 -77.62
N CYS A 72 10.48 -19.75 -78.74
CA CYS A 72 9.90 -20.38 -79.93
C CYS A 72 10.87 -20.21 -81.13
N HIS A 73 11.74 -21.19 -81.38
CA HIS A 73 11.88 -21.87 -82.69
C HIS A 73 12.93 -23.01 -82.67
N SER A 74 12.48 -24.17 -83.17
CA SER A 74 13.19 -25.28 -83.84
C SER A 74 14.32 -26.06 -83.14
N SER A 75 13.95 -27.28 -82.69
CA SER A 75 14.52 -28.59 -83.05
C SER A 75 16.00 -28.71 -83.50
N SER A 76 16.84 -29.32 -82.65
CA SER A 76 17.73 -30.48 -82.93
C SER A 76 18.71 -30.70 -81.77
N SER A 77 19.15 -31.95 -81.58
CA SER A 77 19.86 -32.49 -80.40
C SER A 77 21.39 -32.15 -80.38
N PRO A 78 22.24 -32.68 -79.47
CA PRO A 78 22.84 -31.94 -78.36
C PRO A 78 24.37 -31.77 -78.47
N ASN A 79 24.95 -30.67 -77.97
CA ASN A 79 26.20 -30.64 -77.17
C ASN A 79 26.88 -29.27 -77.07
N LYS A 80 27.46 -29.04 -75.88
CA LYS A 80 28.59 -28.14 -75.52
C LYS A 80 28.29 -26.66 -75.20
N LEU A 81 28.95 -26.25 -74.10
CA LEU A 81 29.20 -24.90 -73.55
C LEU A 81 28.11 -24.19 -72.72
N VAL A 82 27.96 -24.62 -71.46
CA VAL A 82 27.38 -23.79 -70.38
C VAL A 82 28.35 -23.72 -69.19
N ARG A 83 29.36 -22.86 -69.22
CA ARG A 83 30.17 -22.55 -68.00
C ARG A 83 30.56 -21.09 -67.71
N PRO A 84 30.48 -20.06 -68.58
CA PRO A 84 30.82 -18.69 -68.14
C PRO A 84 29.63 -17.82 -67.67
N PHE A 85 28.37 -18.17 -67.98
CA PHE A 85 27.22 -17.32 -67.65
C PHE A 85 26.63 -17.51 -66.24
N LYS A 86 26.81 -18.69 -65.61
CA LYS A 86 26.27 -18.97 -64.27
C LYS A 86 27.00 -18.20 -63.15
N LEU A 87 28.30 -17.92 -63.28
CA LEU A 87 29.06 -17.22 -62.24
C LEU A 87 28.71 -15.72 -62.13
N ARG A 88 28.45 -15.03 -63.25
CA ARG A 88 28.09 -13.60 -63.25
C ARG A 88 26.70 -13.32 -62.67
N ILE A 89 25.73 -14.21 -62.89
CA ILE A 89 24.36 -14.08 -62.35
C ILE A 89 24.33 -14.33 -60.84
N VAL A 90 25.12 -15.28 -60.34
CA VAL A 90 25.21 -15.55 -58.89
C VAL A 90 25.83 -14.37 -58.15
N ASN A 91 26.89 -13.75 -58.69
CA ASN A 91 27.51 -12.58 -58.08
C ASN A 91 26.60 -11.33 -58.12
N PHE A 92 25.82 -11.13 -59.20
CA PHE A 92 24.85 -10.04 -59.28
C PHE A 92 23.68 -10.22 -58.31
N ARG A 93 23.17 -11.45 -58.16
CA ARG A 93 22.13 -11.78 -57.16
C ARG A 93 22.63 -11.58 -55.73
N ARG A 94 23.89 -11.94 -55.45
CA ARG A 94 24.51 -11.76 -54.13
C ARG A 94 24.74 -10.29 -53.80
N PHE A 95 25.15 -9.47 -54.77
CA PHE A 95 25.26 -8.02 -54.64
C PHE A 95 23.90 -7.34 -54.41
N CYS A 96 22.88 -7.67 -55.21
CA CYS A 96 21.52 -7.16 -55.02
C CYS A 96 20.93 -7.58 -53.67
N PHE A 97 21.22 -8.80 -53.20
CA PHE A 97 20.78 -9.29 -51.89
C PHE A 97 21.45 -8.53 -50.73
N LEU A 98 22.73 -8.21 -50.85
CA LEU A 98 23.47 -7.40 -49.88
C LEU A 98 22.97 -5.94 -49.85
N GLU A 99 22.69 -5.33 -51.01
CA GLU A 99 22.07 -4.00 -51.05
C GLU A 99 20.64 -4.00 -50.50
N LEU A 100 19.83 -5.02 -50.79
CA LEU A 100 18.49 -5.19 -50.20
C LEU A 100 18.54 -5.38 -48.69
N LEU A 101 19.56 -6.07 -48.17
CA LEU A 101 19.81 -6.21 -46.72
C LEU A 101 20.21 -4.87 -46.10
N ASN A 102 21.04 -4.08 -46.76
CA ASN A 102 21.40 -2.73 -46.31
C ASN A 102 20.23 -1.76 -46.38
N LEU A 103 19.39 -1.83 -47.41
CA LEU A 103 18.13 -1.08 -47.53
C LEU A 103 17.12 -1.49 -46.46
N LYS A 104 17.01 -2.78 -46.11
CA LYS A 104 16.17 -3.24 -45.00
C LYS A 104 16.67 -2.78 -43.64
N LYS A 105 17.99 -2.78 -43.40
CA LYS A 105 18.59 -2.19 -42.19
C LYS A 105 18.39 -0.68 -42.14
N MET A 106 18.60 0.03 -43.24
CA MET A 106 18.31 1.46 -43.35
C MET A 106 16.83 1.75 -43.12
N LEU A 107 15.92 0.96 -43.69
CA LEU A 107 14.49 1.07 -43.41
C LEU A 107 14.19 0.77 -41.95
N SER A 108 14.83 -0.21 -41.30
CA SER A 108 14.57 -0.48 -39.88
C SER A 108 15.13 0.60 -38.97
N ILE A 109 16.26 1.22 -39.33
CA ILE A 109 16.84 2.37 -38.63
C ILE A 109 15.97 3.60 -38.84
N VAL A 110 15.53 3.87 -40.07
CA VAL A 110 14.59 4.94 -40.38
C VAL A 110 13.26 4.66 -39.70
N GLN A 111 12.77 3.43 -39.64
CA GLN A 111 11.56 3.05 -38.92
C GLN A 111 11.76 3.24 -37.41
N PHE A 112 12.91 2.85 -36.85
CA PHE A 112 13.25 3.07 -35.44
C PHE A 112 13.38 4.55 -35.09
N ILE A 113 14.01 5.35 -35.95
CA ILE A 113 14.10 6.80 -35.82
C ILE A 113 12.71 7.40 -36.01
N THR A 114 11.93 6.95 -36.98
CA THR A 114 10.56 7.40 -37.22
C THR A 114 9.64 7.00 -36.09
N ASP A 115 9.85 5.87 -35.41
CA ASP A 115 9.14 5.41 -34.22
C ASP A 115 9.64 6.13 -32.95
N ALA A 116 10.92 6.53 -32.92
CA ALA A 116 11.48 7.43 -31.90
C ALA A 116 10.97 8.87 -32.06
N PHE A 117 10.71 9.33 -33.28
CA PHE A 117 10.09 10.62 -33.60
C PHE A 117 8.55 10.56 -33.56
N LYS A 118 7.93 9.40 -33.86
CA LYS A 118 6.48 9.09 -33.75
C LYS A 118 6.07 8.68 -32.35
N ARG A 119 7.01 8.42 -31.42
CA ARG A 119 6.86 8.77 -30.00
C ARG A 119 6.66 10.28 -29.92
N LYS A 120 5.55 10.77 -30.47
CA LYS A 120 4.89 12.00 -30.08
C LYS A 120 4.97 11.98 -28.56
N LYS A 121 5.69 12.93 -27.96
CA LYS A 121 5.57 13.22 -26.52
C LYS A 121 4.08 13.11 -26.22
N GLN A 122 3.68 12.06 -25.50
CA GLN A 122 2.31 11.95 -25.04
C GLN A 122 2.11 13.22 -24.21
N LYS A 123 1.32 14.17 -24.74
CA LYS A 123 1.11 15.46 -24.08
C LYS A 123 0.21 15.18 -22.89
N PHE A 124 0.80 14.85 -21.75
CA PHE A 124 0.14 14.85 -20.46
C PHE A 124 0.61 16.06 -19.67
N THR A 125 -0.25 16.55 -18.78
CA THR A 125 0.03 17.60 -17.81
C THR A 125 0.12 17.00 -16.42
N LEU A 126 0.67 17.76 -15.46
CA LEU A 126 0.68 17.35 -14.05
C LEU A 126 -0.74 17.03 -13.58
N GLU A 127 -1.70 17.89 -13.91
CA GLU A 127 -3.11 17.76 -13.55
C GLU A 127 -3.70 16.47 -14.11
N SER A 128 -3.42 16.13 -15.38
CA SER A 128 -3.93 14.89 -15.98
C SER A 128 -3.38 13.63 -15.33
N VAL A 129 -2.14 13.69 -14.80
CA VAL A 129 -1.49 12.58 -14.10
C VAL A 129 -2.08 12.43 -12.69
N LEU A 130 -2.22 13.54 -11.97
CA LEU A 130 -2.76 13.55 -10.60
C LEU A 130 -4.26 13.24 -10.56
N ALA A 131 -5.01 13.58 -11.62
CA ALA A 131 -6.44 13.31 -11.71
C ALA A 131 -6.80 11.83 -11.57
N GLU A 132 -5.92 10.91 -11.99
CA GLU A 132 -6.14 9.46 -11.80
C GLU A 132 -6.27 9.06 -10.31
N PHE A 133 -5.64 9.83 -9.41
CA PHE A 133 -5.66 9.55 -7.97
C PHE A 133 -6.84 10.20 -7.24
N ILE A 134 -7.61 11.06 -7.91
CA ILE A 134 -8.73 11.78 -7.29
C ILE A 134 -9.99 10.92 -7.41
N LEU A 135 -10.48 10.44 -6.27
CA LEU A 135 -11.73 9.69 -6.15
C LEU A 135 -12.83 10.58 -5.57
N ASP A 136 -13.98 10.61 -6.23
CA ASP A 136 -15.18 11.24 -5.69
C ASP A 136 -15.89 10.34 -4.66
N ASN A 137 -16.83 10.93 -3.92
CA ASN A 137 -17.54 10.20 -2.88
C ASN A 137 -18.48 9.11 -3.44
N ASP A 138 -18.87 9.18 -4.72
CA ASP A 138 -19.72 8.16 -5.34
C ASP A 138 -18.91 6.89 -5.66
N ALA A 139 -17.68 7.03 -6.14
CA ALA A 139 -16.73 5.93 -6.29
C ALA A 139 -16.43 5.29 -4.93
N LEU A 140 -16.23 6.09 -3.87
CA LEU A 140 -15.98 5.57 -2.52
C LEU A 140 -17.22 4.85 -1.94
N ARG A 141 -18.43 5.38 -2.13
CA ARG A 141 -19.67 4.69 -1.73
C ARG A 141 -19.91 3.40 -2.51
N ARG A 142 -19.57 3.38 -3.80
CA ARG A 142 -19.59 2.15 -4.61
C ARG A 142 -18.61 1.12 -4.06
N MET A 143 -17.40 1.55 -3.69
CA MET A 143 -16.41 0.69 -3.03
C MET A 143 -16.98 0.11 -1.73
N MET A 144 -17.56 0.94 -0.85
CA MET A 144 -18.18 0.50 0.40
C MET A 144 -19.25 -0.57 0.17
N TYR A 145 -20.14 -0.36 -0.81
CA TYR A 145 -21.18 -1.33 -1.15
C TYR A 145 -20.60 -2.69 -1.60
N ILE A 146 -19.57 -2.68 -2.44
CA ILE A 146 -18.92 -3.92 -2.91
C ILE A 146 -18.16 -4.59 -1.76
N MET A 147 -17.45 -3.80 -0.94
CA MET A 147 -16.69 -4.29 0.21
C MET A 147 -17.60 -4.98 1.23
N ASP A 148 -18.75 -4.41 1.59
CA ASP A 148 -19.71 -5.04 2.53
C ASP A 148 -20.25 -6.38 1.99
N ARG A 149 -20.46 -6.48 0.68
CA ARG A 149 -20.84 -7.75 0.03
C ARG A 149 -19.71 -8.79 0.14
N GLN A 150 -18.46 -8.39 -0.13
CA GLN A 150 -17.31 -9.26 0.04
C GLN A 150 -17.13 -9.69 1.50
N MET A 151 -17.35 -8.80 2.48
CA MET A 151 -17.34 -9.15 3.91
C MET A 151 -18.44 -10.18 4.23
N THR A 152 -19.65 -9.99 3.70
CA THR A 152 -20.76 -10.93 3.89
C THR A 152 -20.44 -12.31 3.31
N SER A 153 -19.92 -12.38 2.08
CA SER A 153 -19.45 -13.64 1.48
C SER A 153 -18.28 -14.26 2.25
N GLY A 154 -17.37 -13.43 2.79
CA GLY A 154 -16.23 -13.87 3.60
C GLY A 154 -16.64 -14.53 4.92
N LEU A 155 -17.68 -14.02 5.57
CA LEU A 155 -18.27 -14.68 6.75
C LEU A 155 -18.97 -15.99 6.38
N ALA A 156 -19.54 -16.10 5.18
CA ALA A 156 -20.22 -17.29 4.71
C ALA A 156 -19.27 -18.43 4.32
N GLY A 157 -18.16 -18.13 3.62
CA GLY A 157 -17.26 -19.16 3.07
C GLY A 157 -15.77 -18.81 3.01
N GLY A 158 -15.36 -17.70 3.62
CA GLY A 158 -13.97 -17.24 3.61
C GLY A 158 -13.46 -16.97 2.19
N LEU A 159 -12.18 -17.27 1.95
CA LEU A 159 -11.52 -17.03 0.65
C LEU A 159 -12.07 -17.88 -0.52
N LYS A 160 -12.91 -18.89 -0.25
CA LYS A 160 -13.56 -19.67 -1.31
C LYS A 160 -14.70 -18.88 -1.99
N GLU A 161 -15.32 -17.97 -1.24
CA GLU A 161 -16.51 -17.21 -1.67
C GLU A 161 -16.25 -15.69 -1.75
N SER A 162 -15.09 -15.24 -1.28
CA SER A 162 -14.74 -13.82 -1.17
C SER A 162 -13.24 -13.56 -1.32
N THR A 163 -12.91 -12.31 -1.59
CA THR A 163 -11.55 -11.76 -1.54
C THR A 163 -11.20 -11.21 -0.15
N ILE A 164 -12.19 -11.03 0.72
CA ILE A 164 -12.02 -10.63 2.13
C ILE A 164 -12.25 -11.87 2.99
N ALA A 165 -11.23 -12.29 3.75
CA ALA A 165 -11.24 -13.61 4.39
C ALA A 165 -12.16 -13.70 5.62
N MET A 166 -12.33 -12.60 6.37
CA MET A 166 -13.16 -12.51 7.58
C MET A 166 -12.82 -13.61 8.60
N LEU A 167 -11.56 -13.71 8.99
CA LEU A 167 -11.01 -14.77 9.82
C LEU A 167 -11.54 -14.73 11.27
N PRO A 168 -12.06 -15.85 11.80
CA PRO A 168 -12.43 -16.01 13.20
C PRO A 168 -11.22 -15.89 14.13
N SER A 169 -11.23 -14.95 15.09
CA SER A 169 -10.14 -14.82 16.08
C SER A 169 -10.35 -15.62 17.37
N PHE A 170 -11.55 -16.17 17.57
CA PHE A 170 -11.97 -16.84 18.80
C PHE A 170 -11.94 -15.99 20.08
N VAL A 171 -11.75 -14.66 19.98
CA VAL A 171 -11.91 -13.73 21.12
C VAL A 171 -13.40 -13.39 21.28
N PRO A 172 -14.08 -13.83 22.36
CA PRO A 172 -15.54 -13.70 22.46
C PRO A 172 -16.03 -12.35 22.97
N VAL A 173 -15.18 -11.64 23.72
CA VAL A 173 -15.55 -10.41 24.44
C VAL A 173 -14.44 -9.38 24.35
N LEU A 174 -14.82 -8.12 24.52
CA LEU A 174 -13.90 -7.03 24.79
C LEU A 174 -13.63 -6.96 26.31
N PRO A 175 -12.51 -6.36 26.73
CA PRO A 175 -12.20 -6.22 28.14
C PRO A 175 -13.26 -5.40 28.86
N ASP A 176 -13.70 -5.87 30.03
CA ASP A 176 -14.72 -5.22 30.85
C ASP A 176 -14.15 -4.43 32.04
N GLY A 177 -12.82 -4.45 32.20
CA GLY A 177 -12.10 -3.74 33.25
C GLY A 177 -11.97 -4.54 34.55
N THR A 178 -12.43 -5.79 34.58
CA THR A 178 -12.21 -6.71 35.70
C THR A 178 -11.04 -7.66 35.45
N GLU A 179 -10.37 -7.56 34.30
CA GLU A 179 -9.12 -8.26 34.03
C GLU A 179 -8.06 -7.83 35.03
N CYS A 180 -7.31 -8.79 35.58
CA CYS A 180 -6.20 -8.52 36.49
C CYS A 180 -5.11 -9.59 36.36
N GLY A 181 -3.89 -9.24 36.77
CA GLY A 181 -2.77 -10.17 36.84
C GLY A 181 -1.58 -9.77 35.97
N LYS A 182 -0.56 -10.63 35.97
CA LYS A 182 0.70 -10.39 35.26
C LYS A 182 0.76 -11.26 34.01
N TYR A 183 0.88 -10.60 32.86
CA TYR A 183 0.88 -11.25 31.55
C TYR A 183 2.10 -10.83 30.74
N MET A 184 2.61 -11.76 29.95
CA MET A 184 3.59 -11.45 28.91
C MET A 184 2.88 -11.29 27.57
N ALA A 185 3.40 -10.42 26.72
CA ALA A 185 2.98 -10.31 25.34
C ALA A 185 4.20 -10.36 24.42
N ILE A 186 4.03 -11.06 23.31
CA ILE A 186 5.02 -11.13 22.24
C ILE A 186 4.41 -10.53 20.99
N ASP A 187 5.13 -9.63 20.34
CA ASP A 187 4.77 -9.09 19.03
C ASP A 187 5.92 -9.34 18.05
N LEU A 188 5.68 -10.28 17.13
CA LEU A 188 6.64 -10.64 16.08
C LEU A 188 6.45 -9.74 14.86
N GLY A 189 7.19 -8.63 14.83
CA GLY A 189 7.26 -7.73 13.68
C GLY A 189 8.19 -8.22 12.57
N GLY A 190 8.19 -7.49 11.45
CA GLY A 190 9.02 -7.80 10.27
C GLY A 190 10.54 -7.58 10.45
N THR A 191 10.97 -6.95 11.54
CA THR A 191 12.39 -6.57 11.76
C THR A 191 12.79 -6.67 13.23
N ASN A 192 11.86 -6.42 14.13
CA ASN A 192 12.07 -6.51 15.57
C ASN A 192 11.03 -7.43 16.19
N LEU A 193 11.47 -8.20 17.17
CA LEU A 193 10.62 -8.88 18.14
C LEU A 193 10.45 -7.97 19.35
N ARG A 194 9.23 -7.79 19.79
CA ARG A 194 8.95 -7.08 21.04
C ARG A 194 8.43 -8.04 22.08
N VAL A 195 9.02 -7.96 23.28
CA VAL A 195 8.59 -8.69 24.47
C VAL A 195 8.10 -7.67 25.48
N MET A 196 6.84 -7.80 25.91
CA MET A 196 6.23 -6.93 26.90
C MET A 196 5.83 -7.72 28.14
N LEU A 197 6.03 -7.13 29.31
CA LEU A 197 5.43 -7.57 30.57
C LEU A 197 4.42 -6.52 31.01
N MET A 198 3.17 -6.95 31.21
CA MET A 198 2.08 -6.09 31.63
C MET A 198 1.53 -6.60 32.96
N ASN A 199 1.43 -5.71 33.94
CA ASN A 199 0.74 -5.96 35.20
C ASN A 199 -0.59 -5.21 35.16
N ILE A 200 -1.67 -5.93 34.93
CA ILE A 200 -3.02 -5.41 34.87
C ILE A 200 -3.55 -5.34 36.30
N ALA A 201 -3.76 -4.13 36.79
CA ALA A 201 -4.28 -3.88 38.13
C ALA A 201 -5.79 -3.65 38.10
N ASN A 202 -6.47 -3.88 39.23
CA ASN A 202 -7.91 -3.61 39.37
C ASN A 202 -8.25 -2.14 39.12
N ASN A 203 -7.31 -1.24 39.43
CA ASN A 203 -7.38 0.16 39.07
C ASN A 203 -6.54 0.40 37.81
N ALA A 204 -7.15 1.01 36.80
CA ALA A 204 -6.51 1.25 35.51
C ALA A 204 -5.23 2.10 35.64
N ASP A 205 -5.22 3.07 36.55
CA ASP A 205 -4.08 3.97 36.78
C ASP A 205 -2.85 3.25 37.37
N ASP A 206 -3.06 2.09 38.01
CA ASP A 206 -1.99 1.27 38.61
C ASP A 206 -1.46 0.20 37.64
N THR A 207 -2.01 0.13 36.41
CA THR A 207 -1.57 -0.81 35.39
C THR A 207 -0.23 -0.38 34.81
N THR A 208 0.74 -1.29 34.79
CA THR A 208 2.09 -1.02 34.25
C THR A 208 2.39 -1.93 33.07
N ALA A 209 3.11 -1.41 32.08
CA ALA A 209 3.57 -2.16 30.93
C ALA A 209 5.02 -1.78 30.61
N GLU A 210 5.88 -2.78 30.50
CA GLU A 210 7.29 -2.60 30.17
C GLU A 210 7.65 -3.43 28.94
N SER A 211 8.40 -2.85 28.01
CA SER A 211 8.74 -3.49 26.73
C SER A 211 10.24 -3.54 26.48
N CYS A 212 10.69 -4.66 25.92
CA CYS A 212 12.03 -4.87 25.40
C CYS A 212 11.95 -5.19 23.91
N ASN A 213 12.72 -4.47 23.08
CA ASN A 213 12.81 -4.73 21.64
C ASN A 213 14.10 -5.48 21.32
N PHE A 214 13.99 -6.55 20.54
CA PHE A 214 15.09 -7.37 20.08
C PHE A 214 15.12 -7.34 18.56
N ARG A 215 16.29 -7.08 17.98
CA ARG A 215 16.45 -7.14 16.52
C ARG A 215 16.41 -8.59 16.08
N MET A 216 15.60 -8.90 15.06
CA MET A 216 15.54 -10.24 14.49
C MET A 216 16.85 -10.54 13.73
N PRO A 217 17.56 -11.64 14.06
CA PRO A 217 18.73 -12.05 13.30
C PRO A 217 18.28 -12.73 12.00
N GLN A 218 19.08 -12.59 10.94
CA GLN A 218 18.71 -13.09 9.60
C GLN A 218 18.46 -14.60 9.58
N ASN A 219 19.26 -15.39 10.31
CA ASN A 219 19.06 -16.82 10.43
C ASN A 219 17.72 -17.19 11.10
N ALA A 220 17.21 -16.40 12.04
CA ALA A 220 15.87 -16.63 12.60
C ALA A 220 14.76 -16.28 11.58
N MET A 221 14.98 -15.30 10.71
CA MET A 221 13.98 -14.89 9.71
C MET A 221 13.89 -15.85 8.53
N THR A 222 15.03 -16.39 8.06
CA THR A 222 15.10 -17.18 6.81
C THR A 222 15.70 -18.58 6.98
N GLY A 223 16.00 -19.01 8.21
CA GLY A 223 16.54 -20.33 8.51
C GLY A 223 15.43 -21.36 8.76
N THR A 224 15.48 -22.00 9.92
CA THR A 224 14.51 -23.02 10.35
C THR A 224 13.51 -22.47 11.37
N GLY A 225 12.34 -23.11 11.46
CA GLY A 225 11.36 -22.84 12.51
C GLY A 225 11.96 -22.99 13.90
N GLU A 226 12.81 -24.00 14.11
CA GLU A 226 13.51 -24.20 15.39
C GLU A 226 14.36 -22.98 15.75
N GLU A 227 15.20 -22.47 14.83
CA GLU A 227 16.01 -21.26 15.07
C GLU A 227 15.16 -20.03 15.40
N LEU A 228 14.01 -19.87 14.73
CA LEU A 228 13.08 -18.78 14.99
C LEU A 228 12.49 -18.85 16.41
N PHE A 229 11.86 -19.98 16.75
CA PHE A 229 11.17 -20.12 18.03
C PHE A 229 12.15 -20.24 19.21
N ASP A 230 13.34 -20.81 19.02
CA ASP A 230 14.40 -20.82 20.03
C ASP A 230 14.94 -19.40 20.31
N PHE A 231 15.04 -18.56 19.28
CA PHE A 231 15.40 -17.15 19.43
C PHE A 231 14.33 -16.38 20.21
N ILE A 232 13.05 -16.55 19.87
CA ILE A 232 11.94 -15.93 20.60
C ILE A 232 11.97 -16.35 22.07
N ALA A 233 12.13 -17.65 22.34
CA ALA A 233 12.25 -18.18 23.70
C ALA A 233 13.47 -17.64 24.47
N SER A 234 14.59 -17.40 23.78
CA SER A 234 15.77 -16.78 24.39
C SER A 234 15.53 -15.33 24.81
N CYS A 235 14.75 -14.58 24.02
CA CYS A 235 14.40 -13.20 24.33
C CYS A 235 13.47 -13.14 25.55
N MET A 236 12.49 -14.04 25.62
CA MET A 236 11.61 -14.19 26.80
C MET A 236 12.41 -14.51 28.06
N GLU A 237 13.31 -15.49 27.99
CA GLU A 237 14.21 -15.84 29.10
C GLU A 237 15.03 -14.63 29.57
N SER A 238 15.60 -13.86 28.65
CA SER A 238 16.38 -12.66 28.96
C SER A 238 15.55 -11.64 29.74
N VAL A 239 14.32 -11.36 29.30
CA VAL A 239 13.40 -10.44 29.99
C VAL A 239 13.06 -10.94 31.39
N LEU A 240 12.70 -12.22 31.54
CA LEU A 240 12.36 -12.81 32.83
C LEU A 240 13.54 -12.82 33.80
N ARG A 241 14.74 -13.12 33.31
CA ARG A 241 15.97 -13.09 34.11
C ARG A 241 16.25 -11.69 34.64
N ASN A 242 16.16 -10.68 33.80
CA ASN A 242 16.37 -9.28 34.18
C ASN A 242 15.32 -8.80 35.19
N LYS A 243 14.10 -9.32 35.10
CA LYS A 243 13.00 -9.00 36.02
C LYS A 243 12.93 -9.89 37.27
N LYS A 244 13.82 -10.89 37.39
CA LYS A 244 13.83 -11.89 38.48
C LYS A 244 12.51 -12.66 38.58
N LEU A 245 11.95 -13.04 37.42
CA LEU A 245 10.67 -13.74 37.26
C LEU A 245 10.81 -15.11 36.59
N LEU A 246 12.02 -15.70 36.53
CA LEU A 246 12.25 -16.98 35.84
C LEU A 246 11.45 -18.15 36.45
N ASP A 247 11.26 -18.11 37.77
CA ASP A 247 10.55 -19.17 38.50
C ASP A 247 9.03 -18.94 38.63
N GLU A 248 8.54 -17.81 38.14
CA GLU A 248 7.12 -17.43 38.21
C GLU A 248 6.34 -18.02 37.03
N PRO A 249 5.17 -18.62 37.26
CA PRO A 249 4.28 -19.02 36.18
C PRO A 249 3.70 -17.77 35.50
N ILE A 250 3.92 -17.63 34.20
CA ILE A 250 3.49 -16.48 33.42
C ILE A 250 2.61 -16.93 32.27
N LYS A 251 1.44 -16.30 32.15
CA LYS A 251 0.54 -16.46 31.02
C LYS A 251 0.88 -15.45 29.94
N MET A 252 0.77 -15.82 28.68
CA MET A 252 1.15 -14.94 27.59
C MET A 252 0.19 -14.89 26.41
N GLY A 253 0.14 -13.74 25.76
CA GLY A 253 -0.46 -13.56 24.45
C GLY A 253 0.61 -13.45 23.36
N PHE A 254 0.32 -14.00 22.19
CA PHE A 254 1.21 -14.00 21.04
C PHE A 254 0.56 -13.26 19.87
N THR A 255 0.99 -12.02 19.63
CA THR A 255 0.64 -11.29 18.41
C THR A 255 1.51 -11.80 17.26
N PHE A 256 0.84 -12.44 16.30
CA PHE A 256 1.45 -13.08 15.16
C PHE A 256 0.73 -12.63 13.88
N SER A 257 1.14 -11.47 13.36
CA SER A 257 0.50 -10.81 12.21
C SER A 257 0.91 -11.45 10.87
N TYR A 258 0.69 -12.75 10.73
CA TYR A 258 0.85 -13.52 9.50
C TYR A 258 -0.44 -14.30 9.21
N PRO A 259 -0.75 -14.61 7.94
CA PRO A 259 -1.96 -15.34 7.61
C PRO A 259 -1.98 -16.72 8.28
N CYS A 260 -2.96 -16.94 9.17
CA CYS A 260 -3.13 -18.17 9.91
C CYS A 260 -4.54 -18.74 9.73
N ASP A 261 -4.63 -20.07 9.69
CA ASP A 261 -5.88 -20.80 9.88
C ASP A 261 -6.01 -21.10 11.39
N GLN A 262 -6.72 -20.20 12.07
CA GLN A 262 -6.94 -20.29 13.51
C GLN A 262 -8.14 -21.19 13.80
N THR A 263 -7.96 -22.15 14.71
CA THR A 263 -9.02 -23.11 15.11
C THR A 263 -9.47 -22.93 16.56
N SER A 264 -8.66 -22.23 17.37
CA SER A 264 -8.98 -21.77 18.71
C SER A 264 -8.07 -20.59 19.09
N LEU A 265 -8.22 -20.02 20.29
CA LEU A 265 -7.26 -19.02 20.80
C LEU A 265 -5.83 -19.59 20.90
N CYS A 266 -5.69 -20.88 21.18
CA CYS A 266 -4.40 -21.53 21.43
C CYS A 266 -3.92 -22.43 20.28
N SER A 267 -4.52 -22.34 19.09
CA SER A 267 -4.10 -23.15 17.93
C SER A 267 -4.32 -22.43 16.62
N ALA A 268 -3.23 -22.23 15.89
CA ALA A 268 -3.26 -21.56 14.59
C ALA A 268 -2.19 -22.12 13.67
N LYS A 269 -2.59 -22.59 12.49
CA LYS A 269 -1.66 -23.07 11.47
C LYS A 269 -1.22 -21.92 10.58
N LEU A 270 0.09 -21.71 10.44
CA LEU A 270 0.60 -20.73 9.50
C LEU A 270 0.24 -21.17 8.08
N LEU A 271 -0.41 -20.30 7.29
CA LEU A 271 -0.75 -20.61 5.91
C LEU A 271 0.42 -20.35 4.96
N ARG A 272 1.09 -19.21 5.14
CA ARG A 272 2.26 -18.79 4.35
C ARG A 272 2.99 -17.65 5.02
N TRP A 273 4.29 -17.56 4.80
CA TRP A 273 5.07 -16.42 5.23
C TRP A 273 4.81 -15.18 4.39
N THR A 274 5.00 -14.02 5.03
CA THR A 274 4.98 -12.70 4.41
C THR A 274 6.07 -11.83 5.02
N LYS A 275 6.17 -10.55 4.64
CA LYS A 275 7.03 -9.54 5.31
C LYS A 275 8.53 -9.92 5.37
N GLY A 276 9.01 -10.74 4.43
CA GLY A 276 10.43 -11.13 4.33
C GLY A 276 10.86 -12.30 5.22
N PHE A 277 9.93 -12.92 5.95
CA PHE A 277 10.18 -14.19 6.63
C PHE A 277 10.11 -15.35 5.63
N ASN A 278 10.90 -16.40 5.88
CA ASN A 278 10.86 -17.65 5.13
C ASN A 278 11.45 -18.81 5.96
N ALA A 279 11.11 -18.86 7.25
CA ALA A 279 11.60 -19.91 8.14
C ALA A 279 10.98 -21.27 7.75
N SER A 280 11.82 -22.22 7.39
CA SER A 280 11.40 -23.55 6.93
C SER A 280 10.78 -24.38 8.05
N GLY A 281 9.81 -25.23 7.72
CA GLY A 281 9.14 -26.11 8.70
C GLY A 281 8.15 -25.40 9.63
N VAL A 282 7.64 -24.23 9.24
CA VAL A 282 6.59 -23.49 9.99
C VAL A 282 5.28 -23.41 9.21
N GLU A 283 5.32 -23.27 7.88
CA GLU A 283 4.11 -23.26 7.05
C GLU A 283 3.39 -24.63 7.15
N GLY A 284 2.08 -24.60 7.40
CA GLY A 284 1.26 -25.78 7.66
C GLY A 284 1.26 -26.25 9.12
N GLU A 285 2.19 -25.76 9.95
CA GLU A 285 2.35 -26.16 11.34
C GLU A 285 1.68 -25.18 12.31
N ASP A 286 1.33 -25.70 13.50
CA ASP A 286 0.70 -24.92 14.57
C ASP A 286 1.73 -24.09 15.33
N VAL A 287 1.73 -22.78 15.08
CA VAL A 287 2.76 -21.87 15.61
C VAL A 287 2.70 -21.70 17.13
N VAL A 288 1.54 -21.94 17.75
CA VAL A 288 1.41 -21.92 19.20
C VAL A 288 2.15 -23.11 19.81
N LYS A 289 2.01 -24.30 19.20
CA LYS A 289 2.73 -25.50 19.64
C LYS A 289 4.22 -25.39 19.43
N LEU A 290 4.66 -24.82 18.30
CA LEU A 290 6.08 -24.58 18.03
C LEU A 290 6.70 -23.66 19.09
N LEU A 291 6.02 -22.55 19.41
CA LEU A 291 6.48 -21.62 20.46
C LEU A 291 6.48 -22.29 21.85
N GLN A 292 5.40 -22.99 22.22
CA GLN A 292 5.30 -23.68 23.50
C GLN A 292 6.39 -24.76 23.66
N THR A 293 6.76 -25.43 22.57
CA THR A 293 7.87 -26.40 22.55
C THR A 293 9.21 -25.73 22.84
N ALA A 294 9.50 -24.60 22.19
CA ALA A 294 10.73 -23.83 22.43
C ALA A 294 10.80 -23.25 23.86
N ILE A 295 9.66 -22.83 24.42
CA ILE A 295 9.52 -22.41 25.82
C ILE A 295 9.91 -23.57 26.77
N HIS A 296 9.34 -24.76 26.55
CA HIS A 296 9.62 -25.93 27.38
C HIS A 296 11.08 -26.39 27.28
N LYS A 297 11.69 -26.35 26.09
CA LYS A 297 13.11 -26.66 25.85
C LYS A 297 14.04 -25.81 26.73
N ARG A 298 13.62 -24.59 27.08
CA ARG A 298 14.35 -23.67 27.97
C ARG A 298 13.94 -23.73 29.45
N ASN A 299 13.05 -24.65 29.83
CA ASN A 299 12.50 -24.78 31.19
C ASN A 299 11.82 -23.50 31.71
N LEU A 300 11.22 -22.69 30.82
CA LEU A 300 10.48 -21.50 31.20
C LEU A 300 9.04 -21.88 31.62
N LYS A 301 8.56 -21.31 32.73
CA LYS A 301 7.17 -21.52 33.20
C LYS A 301 6.20 -20.57 32.50
N ILE A 302 6.16 -20.60 31.17
CA ILE A 302 5.29 -19.75 30.36
C ILE A 302 4.21 -20.60 29.68
N THR A 303 2.97 -20.13 29.70
CA THR A 303 1.85 -20.74 28.98
C THR A 303 1.30 -19.78 27.93
N VAL A 304 1.30 -20.19 26.66
CA VAL A 304 0.67 -19.42 25.58
C VAL A 304 -0.85 -19.57 25.67
N MET A 305 -1.53 -18.49 26.05
CA MET A 305 -2.99 -18.47 26.27
C MET A 305 -3.78 -18.03 25.04
N ALA A 306 -3.14 -17.29 24.14
CA ALA A 306 -3.80 -16.75 22.97
C ALA A 306 -2.81 -16.39 21.86
N LEU A 307 -3.19 -16.67 20.63
CA LEU A 307 -2.62 -16.09 19.42
C LEU A 307 -3.64 -15.14 18.78
N MET A 308 -3.16 -14.01 18.27
CA MET A 308 -4.02 -13.03 17.60
C MET A 308 -3.29 -12.22 16.53
N ASN A 309 -4.09 -11.58 15.68
CA ASN A 309 -3.67 -10.54 14.75
C ASN A 309 -3.49 -9.19 15.46
N ASP A 310 -2.61 -8.32 14.94
CA ASP A 310 -2.38 -6.98 15.49
C ASP A 310 -3.62 -6.07 15.50
N THR A 311 -4.53 -6.24 14.55
CA THR A 311 -5.82 -5.54 14.54
C THR A 311 -6.69 -5.92 15.75
N VAL A 312 -6.78 -7.21 16.06
CA VAL A 312 -7.50 -7.74 17.24
C VAL A 312 -6.89 -7.16 18.52
N GLY A 313 -5.56 -7.19 18.63
CA GLY A 313 -4.85 -6.57 19.74
C GLY A 313 -5.15 -5.07 19.86
N THR A 314 -5.14 -4.35 18.73
CA THR A 314 -5.47 -2.91 18.68
C THR A 314 -6.90 -2.61 19.13
N GLN A 315 -7.86 -3.42 18.71
CA GLN A 315 -9.25 -3.29 19.14
C GLN A 315 -9.38 -3.50 20.65
N VAL A 316 -8.79 -4.57 21.17
CA VAL A 316 -8.84 -4.94 22.60
C VAL A 316 -8.14 -3.91 23.47
N ALA A 317 -6.94 -3.46 23.08
CA ALA A 317 -6.22 -2.41 23.81
C ALA A 317 -6.99 -1.09 23.85
N THR A 318 -7.61 -0.71 22.73
CA THR A 318 -8.45 0.50 22.68
C THR A 318 -9.70 0.34 23.52
N ALA A 319 -10.33 -0.84 23.51
CA ALA A 319 -11.49 -1.12 24.35
C ALA A 319 -11.16 -1.08 25.84
N HIS A 320 -9.96 -1.51 26.24
CA HIS A 320 -9.51 -1.39 27.61
C HIS A 320 -9.43 0.08 28.06
N ASP A 321 -8.82 0.94 27.23
CA ASP A 321 -8.60 2.36 27.55
C ASP A 321 -9.89 3.18 27.49
N MET A 322 -10.75 2.89 26.51
CA MET A 322 -11.96 3.67 26.23
C MET A 322 -13.26 3.03 26.73
N ARG A 323 -13.18 1.83 27.34
CA ARG A 323 -14.30 0.96 27.75
C ARG A 323 -15.23 0.50 26.61
N GLN A 324 -14.90 0.83 25.37
CA GLN A 324 -15.61 0.43 24.15
C GLN A 324 -14.66 0.57 22.95
N CYS A 325 -14.78 -0.32 21.97
CA CYS A 325 -14.10 -0.20 20.68
C CYS A 325 -14.81 -1.07 19.65
N GLU A 326 -15.42 -0.42 18.66
CA GLU A 326 -16.18 -1.08 17.61
C GLU A 326 -15.28 -1.61 16.49
N LEU A 327 -14.13 -0.96 16.27
CA LEU A 327 -13.24 -1.25 15.15
C LEU A 327 -11.78 -1.01 15.53
N GLY A 328 -10.95 -2.05 15.41
CA GLY A 328 -9.49 -1.94 15.41
C GLY A 328 -8.96 -1.81 13.98
N VAL A 329 -8.06 -0.88 13.72
CA VAL A 329 -7.50 -0.63 12.37
C VAL A 329 -5.99 -0.53 12.44
N ILE A 330 -5.32 -1.15 11.47
CA ILE A 330 -3.88 -0.98 11.25
C ILE A 330 -3.66 -0.30 9.90
N VAL A 331 -2.82 0.74 9.88
CA VAL A 331 -2.28 1.36 8.67
C VAL A 331 -0.77 1.56 8.87
N ALA A 332 -0.01 0.55 8.46
CA ALA A 332 1.43 0.44 8.60
C ALA A 332 2.05 -0.05 7.28
N THR A 333 2.97 -1.02 7.33
CA THR A 333 3.48 -1.74 6.16
C THR A 333 2.33 -2.34 5.34
N GLY A 334 1.33 -2.93 6.01
CA GLY A 334 0.04 -3.33 5.44
C GLY A 334 -1.11 -2.53 6.06
N THR A 335 -2.34 -2.79 5.60
CA THR A 335 -3.56 -2.32 6.25
C THR A 335 -4.53 -3.44 6.52
N ASN A 336 -5.13 -3.43 7.71
CA ASN A 336 -6.13 -4.42 8.10
C ASN A 336 -7.09 -3.82 9.13
N ALA A 337 -8.19 -4.51 9.40
CA ALA A 337 -9.11 -4.17 10.48
C ALA A 337 -9.72 -5.39 11.16
N SER A 338 -10.20 -5.18 12.39
CA SER A 338 -10.97 -6.15 13.15
C SER A 338 -12.19 -5.51 13.81
N TYR A 339 -13.26 -6.26 13.94
CA TYR A 339 -14.49 -5.81 14.62
C TYR A 339 -15.22 -6.96 15.30
N MET A 340 -16.13 -6.66 16.21
CA MET A 340 -16.96 -7.67 16.89
C MET A 340 -18.21 -8.00 16.05
N GLU A 341 -18.40 -9.26 15.67
CA GLU A 341 -19.55 -9.74 14.88
C GLU A 341 -20.41 -10.74 15.68
N ASP A 342 -21.70 -10.83 15.34
CA ASP A 342 -22.58 -11.87 15.89
C ASP A 342 -22.24 -13.22 15.27
N VAL A 343 -21.98 -14.25 16.08
CA VAL A 343 -21.62 -15.61 15.61
C VAL A 343 -22.70 -16.20 14.69
N LYS A 344 -23.97 -15.84 14.91
CA LYS A 344 -25.11 -16.22 14.06
C LYS A 344 -24.98 -15.71 12.60
N LYS A 345 -24.18 -14.67 12.35
CA LYS A 345 -23.89 -14.12 11.02
C LYS A 345 -22.64 -14.72 10.39
N ILE A 346 -22.08 -15.79 10.96
CA ILE A 346 -20.85 -16.45 10.49
C ILE A 346 -21.15 -17.90 10.08
N PRO A 347 -21.83 -18.13 8.93
CA PRO A 347 -22.24 -19.47 8.52
C PRO A 347 -21.11 -20.51 8.45
N LYS A 348 -19.87 -20.09 8.15
CA LYS A 348 -18.72 -21.01 8.12
C LYS A 348 -18.33 -21.61 9.47
N LEU A 349 -18.86 -21.07 10.58
CA LEU A 349 -18.64 -21.58 11.94
C LEU A 349 -19.80 -22.44 12.47
N LYS A 350 -20.80 -22.80 11.64
CA LYS A 350 -21.98 -23.54 12.09
C LYS A 350 -21.68 -24.87 12.82
N ASP A 351 -20.54 -25.50 12.50
CA ASP A 351 -20.13 -26.80 13.03
C ASP A 351 -19.02 -26.67 14.10
N VAL A 352 -18.69 -25.44 14.52
CA VAL A 352 -17.66 -25.15 15.53
C VAL A 352 -18.34 -24.93 16.88
N ASP A 353 -17.91 -25.66 17.90
CA ASP A 353 -18.39 -25.47 19.27
C ASP A 353 -17.82 -24.17 19.86
N PHE A 354 -18.64 -23.14 19.89
CA PHE A 354 -18.29 -21.82 20.41
C PHE A 354 -19.48 -21.23 21.20
N PRO A 355 -19.47 -21.29 22.55
CA PRO A 355 -20.64 -21.02 23.37
C PRO A 355 -20.94 -19.52 23.58
N TYR A 356 -20.33 -18.62 22.80
CA TYR A 356 -20.48 -17.18 22.93
C TYR A 356 -21.28 -16.59 21.76
N GLU A 357 -22.03 -15.53 22.03
CA GLU A 357 -22.89 -14.90 21.01
C GLU A 357 -22.11 -14.10 19.97
N LYS A 358 -20.92 -13.61 20.34
CA LYS A 358 -20.12 -12.70 19.54
C LYS A 358 -18.66 -13.16 19.47
N MET A 359 -17.98 -12.73 18.43
CA MET A 359 -16.56 -13.00 18.22
C MET A 359 -15.93 -11.82 17.50
N ILE A 360 -14.69 -11.47 17.88
CA ILE A 360 -13.89 -10.55 17.08
C ILE A 360 -13.50 -11.26 15.77
N ILE A 361 -13.73 -10.58 14.66
CA ILE A 361 -13.36 -11.01 13.32
C ILE A 361 -12.22 -10.15 12.84
N ASP A 362 -11.13 -10.80 12.46
CA ASP A 362 -10.07 -10.20 11.67
C ASP A 362 -10.53 -10.17 10.20
N THR A 363 -10.71 -8.99 9.63
CA THR A 363 -11.29 -8.87 8.29
C THR A 363 -10.36 -9.40 7.20
N GLU A 364 -9.05 -9.25 7.36
CA GLU A 364 -8.06 -9.37 6.28
C GLU A 364 -8.52 -8.61 5.01
N TRP A 365 -8.97 -7.34 5.20
CA TRP A 365 -9.55 -6.54 4.13
C TRP A 365 -8.58 -6.14 3.02
N GLY A 366 -7.27 -6.41 3.20
CA GLY A 366 -6.22 -6.08 2.25
C GLY A 366 -6.38 -6.80 0.92
N GLY A 367 -7.05 -7.96 0.92
CA GLY A 367 -7.38 -8.75 -0.28
C GLY A 367 -8.52 -8.17 -1.12
N PHE A 368 -9.24 -7.14 -0.65
CA PHE A 368 -10.32 -6.54 -1.44
C PHE A 368 -9.81 -6.08 -2.82
N GLY A 369 -10.48 -6.49 -3.89
CA GLY A 369 -10.09 -6.20 -5.27
C GLY A 369 -9.23 -7.25 -5.96
N ASP A 370 -8.85 -8.33 -5.27
CA ASP A 370 -8.08 -9.46 -5.86
C ASP A 370 -8.87 -10.18 -6.96
N GLY A 371 -10.20 -10.14 -6.92
CA GLY A 371 -11.10 -10.69 -7.93
C GLY A 371 -11.44 -9.71 -9.06
N GLY A 372 -10.82 -8.52 -9.09
CA GLY A 372 -11.09 -7.47 -10.08
C GLY A 372 -12.29 -6.57 -9.76
N GLU A 373 -12.99 -6.80 -8.64
CA GLU A 373 -14.16 -6.03 -8.22
C GLU A 373 -13.85 -4.57 -7.88
N ALA A 374 -12.57 -4.25 -7.61
CA ALA A 374 -12.06 -2.91 -7.32
C ALA A 374 -11.35 -2.24 -8.51
N GLU A 375 -11.47 -2.75 -9.74
CA GLU A 375 -10.73 -2.23 -10.90
C GLU A 375 -11.00 -0.74 -11.18
N PHE A 376 -12.21 -0.27 -10.85
CA PHE A 376 -12.64 1.11 -11.09
C PHE A 376 -11.96 2.15 -10.19
N ILE A 377 -11.28 1.73 -9.11
CA ILE A 377 -10.47 2.61 -8.24
C ILE A 377 -8.97 2.47 -8.47
N LYS A 378 -8.53 1.55 -9.35
CA LYS A 378 -7.12 1.33 -9.69
C LYS A 378 -6.65 2.28 -10.79
N THR A 379 -5.54 2.95 -10.53
CA THR A 379 -4.79 3.74 -11.52
C THR A 379 -3.85 2.86 -12.33
N GLN A 380 -3.25 3.41 -13.40
CA GLN A 380 -2.17 2.71 -14.10
C GLN A 380 -0.97 2.37 -13.19
N TYR A 381 -0.74 3.18 -12.15
CA TYR A 381 0.40 3.01 -11.25
C TYR A 381 0.18 1.84 -10.29
N ASP A 382 -1.06 1.67 -9.81
CA ASP A 382 -1.41 0.52 -8.97
C ASP A 382 -1.20 -0.80 -9.73
N ARG A 383 -1.56 -0.83 -11.02
CA ARG A 383 -1.30 -2.00 -11.89
C ARG A 383 0.18 -2.32 -12.01
N ILE A 384 1.02 -1.30 -12.22
CA ILE A 384 2.48 -1.47 -12.29
C ILE A 384 3.04 -2.00 -10.96
N VAL A 385 2.59 -1.44 -9.83
CA VAL A 385 3.02 -1.89 -8.49
C VAL A 385 2.60 -3.33 -8.24
N ASP A 386 1.37 -3.69 -8.60
CA ASP A 386 0.84 -5.04 -8.44
C ASP A 386 1.61 -6.06 -9.30
N GLU A 387 1.76 -5.80 -10.60
CA GLU A 387 2.48 -6.65 -11.55
C GLU A 387 3.94 -6.93 -11.15
N ARG A 388 4.59 -5.96 -10.47
CA ARG A 388 5.99 -6.06 -10.03
C ARG A 388 6.15 -6.56 -8.60
N SER A 389 5.05 -6.75 -7.87
CA SER A 389 5.09 -7.22 -6.49
C SER A 389 5.49 -8.69 -6.40
N VAL A 390 5.81 -9.15 -5.19
CA VAL A 390 6.13 -10.56 -4.93
C VAL A 390 4.95 -11.49 -5.28
N HIS A 391 3.73 -11.01 -5.09
CA HIS A 391 2.49 -11.74 -5.38
C HIS A 391 1.54 -10.87 -6.21
N PRO A 392 1.68 -10.85 -7.55
CA PRO A 392 0.77 -10.12 -8.43
C PRO A 392 -0.68 -10.62 -8.29
N GLY A 393 -1.64 -9.70 -8.28
CA GLY A 393 -3.08 -9.98 -8.16
C GLY A 393 -3.56 -10.29 -6.74
N VAL A 394 -2.69 -10.19 -5.72
CA VAL A 394 -3.00 -10.51 -4.32
C VAL A 394 -2.78 -9.29 -3.43
N GLN A 395 -3.60 -9.07 -2.40
CA GLN A 395 -3.54 -7.90 -1.52
C GLN A 395 -3.71 -6.56 -2.28
N CYS A 396 -4.64 -6.49 -3.22
CA CYS A 396 -4.87 -5.33 -4.07
C CYS A 396 -5.22 -4.06 -3.29
N PHE A 397 -6.09 -4.15 -2.28
CA PHE A 397 -6.47 -2.99 -1.46
C PHE A 397 -5.29 -2.50 -0.61
N ASP A 398 -4.54 -3.46 -0.06
CA ASP A 398 -3.30 -3.23 0.67
C ASP A 398 -2.30 -2.40 -0.16
N LYS A 399 -2.14 -2.75 -1.44
CA LYS A 399 -1.27 -2.05 -2.39
C LYS A 399 -1.68 -0.60 -2.69
N MET A 400 -2.97 -0.28 -2.53
CA MET A 400 -3.48 1.08 -2.78
C MET A 400 -3.42 1.98 -1.53
N VAL A 401 -3.37 1.41 -0.33
CA VAL A 401 -3.50 2.12 0.94
C VAL A 401 -2.22 2.11 1.77
N ALA A 402 -1.57 0.96 1.89
CA ALA A 402 -0.55 0.73 2.91
C ALA A 402 0.80 1.41 2.59
N GLY A 403 1.58 1.63 3.65
CA GLY A 403 2.87 2.31 3.59
C GLY A 403 3.96 1.56 2.85
N MET A 404 3.85 0.24 2.65
CA MET A 404 4.84 -0.49 1.83
C MET A 404 4.86 0.00 0.37
N TYR A 405 3.71 0.42 -0.16
CA TYR A 405 3.51 0.67 -1.59
C TYR A 405 3.34 2.15 -1.93
N MET A 406 2.91 2.97 -0.97
CA MET A 406 2.66 4.41 -1.17
C MET A 406 3.88 5.16 -1.74
N GLY A 407 5.08 4.84 -1.24
CA GLY A 407 6.33 5.39 -1.74
C GLY A 407 6.64 5.03 -3.21
N GLU A 408 6.39 3.78 -3.61
CA GLU A 408 6.60 3.33 -5.00
C GLU A 408 5.59 3.98 -5.96
N LEU A 409 4.34 4.18 -5.53
CA LEU A 409 3.35 4.93 -6.30
C LEU A 409 3.83 6.37 -6.56
N VAL A 410 4.33 7.05 -5.54
CA VAL A 410 4.93 8.39 -5.67
C VAL A 410 6.13 8.35 -6.63
N ARG A 411 7.04 7.38 -6.49
CA ARG A 411 8.21 7.22 -7.36
C ARG A 411 7.82 7.06 -8.82
N LEU A 412 6.83 6.21 -9.13
CA LEU A 412 6.35 5.99 -10.50
C LEU A 412 5.71 7.25 -11.11
N VAL A 413 5.00 8.04 -10.30
CA VAL A 413 4.46 9.34 -10.74
C VAL A 413 5.62 10.29 -11.07
N ILE A 414 6.60 10.43 -10.17
CA ILE A 414 7.79 11.28 -10.39
C ILE A 414 8.55 10.83 -11.65
N GLU A 415 8.79 9.52 -11.80
CA GLU A 415 9.44 8.95 -12.98
C GLU A 415 8.71 9.33 -14.27
N LYS A 416 7.37 9.26 -14.29
CA LYS A 416 6.57 9.69 -15.44
C LYS A 416 6.71 11.18 -15.71
N LEU A 417 6.66 12.03 -14.68
CA LEU A 417 6.83 13.49 -14.84
C LEU A 417 8.23 13.87 -15.35
N VAL A 418 9.29 13.20 -14.88
CA VAL A 418 10.66 13.37 -15.40
C VAL A 418 10.74 12.96 -16.86
N LYS A 419 10.27 11.75 -17.22
CA LYS A 419 10.27 11.29 -18.61
C LYS A 419 9.40 12.17 -19.54
N GLY A 420 8.39 12.84 -18.98
CA GLY A 420 7.56 13.84 -19.64
C GLY A 420 8.22 15.22 -19.79
N ASN A 421 9.40 15.44 -19.20
CA ASN A 421 10.08 16.73 -19.12
C ASN A 421 9.24 17.81 -18.41
N LEU A 422 8.51 17.43 -17.36
CA LEU A 422 7.68 18.34 -16.55
C LEU A 422 8.38 18.80 -15.27
N ILE A 423 9.29 17.98 -14.73
CA ILE A 423 10.12 18.30 -13.56
C ILE A 423 11.59 17.94 -13.83
N PHE A 424 12.50 18.52 -13.06
CA PHE A 424 13.96 18.26 -13.09
C PHE A 424 14.58 18.41 -14.49
N ARG A 425 13.96 19.25 -15.35
CA ARG A 425 14.35 19.43 -16.77
C ARG A 425 14.46 18.10 -17.54
N GLY A 426 13.69 17.10 -17.13
CA GLY A 426 13.70 15.76 -17.71
C GLY A 426 14.90 14.88 -17.35
N VAL A 427 15.73 15.31 -16.38
CA VAL A 427 16.91 14.57 -15.91
C VAL A 427 16.61 13.97 -14.55
N GLY A 428 16.47 12.65 -14.49
CA GLY A 428 16.38 11.91 -13.23
C GLY A 428 17.72 11.32 -12.82
N SER A 429 17.68 10.37 -11.88
CA SER A 429 18.86 9.62 -11.40
C SER A 429 18.65 8.12 -11.54
N GLN A 430 19.73 7.35 -11.43
CA GLN A 430 19.65 5.89 -11.38
C GLN A 430 18.82 5.42 -10.17
N LEU A 431 18.97 6.07 -9.01
CA LEU A 431 18.22 5.75 -7.80
C LEU A 431 16.73 6.00 -7.99
N LEU A 432 16.33 7.16 -8.54
CA LEU A 432 14.92 7.48 -8.80
C LEU A 432 14.26 6.46 -9.75
N PHE A 433 14.99 5.93 -10.72
CA PHE A 433 14.47 4.94 -11.68
C PHE A 433 14.58 3.49 -11.19
N THR A 434 15.16 3.26 -10.03
CA THR A 434 15.22 1.93 -9.40
C THR A 434 13.97 1.71 -8.55
N PRO A 435 13.26 0.59 -8.67
CA PRO A 435 12.07 0.31 -7.85
C PRO A 435 12.36 0.34 -6.34
N ASN A 436 11.38 0.76 -5.54
CA ASN A 436 11.39 0.77 -4.07
C ASN A 436 12.47 1.65 -3.41
N THR A 437 13.06 2.61 -4.13
CA THR A 437 14.04 3.57 -3.59
C THR A 437 13.43 4.81 -2.96
N PHE A 438 12.10 4.94 -3.00
CA PHE A 438 11.36 6.04 -2.40
C PHE A 438 10.52 5.51 -1.22
N PRO A 439 11.10 5.37 -0.01
CA PRO A 439 10.36 4.88 1.15
C PRO A 439 9.27 5.87 1.59
N THR A 440 8.21 5.38 2.22
CA THR A 440 7.10 6.20 2.76
C THR A 440 7.55 7.21 3.84
N LYS A 441 8.73 7.00 4.44
CA LYS A 441 9.40 8.01 5.28
C LYS A 441 9.64 9.33 4.52
N PHE A 442 10.07 9.26 3.26
CA PHE A 442 10.29 10.46 2.44
C PHE A 442 9.00 11.26 2.26
N ILE A 443 7.86 10.59 2.05
CA ILE A 443 6.55 11.26 1.98
C ILE A 443 6.28 12.04 3.27
N SER A 444 6.49 11.40 4.43
CA SER A 444 6.23 12.02 5.73
C SER A 444 7.13 13.24 5.96
N GLU A 445 8.43 13.14 5.62
CA GLU A 445 9.40 14.21 5.76
C GLU A 445 9.14 15.38 4.80
N ILE A 446 8.84 15.10 3.52
CA ILE A 446 8.48 16.12 2.52
C ILE A 446 7.24 16.89 2.95
N LEU A 447 6.24 16.19 3.51
CA LEU A 447 4.97 16.80 3.92
C LEU A 447 5.10 17.58 5.24
N ALA A 448 5.98 17.16 6.15
CA ALA A 448 6.28 17.85 7.41
C ALA A 448 7.22 19.06 7.25
N ASP A 449 7.84 19.23 6.08
CA ASP A 449 8.79 20.31 5.77
C ASP A 449 8.09 21.68 5.65
N GLU A 450 7.77 22.27 6.81
CA GLU A 450 7.19 23.59 6.96
C GLU A 450 8.29 24.67 6.98
N GLY A 451 8.07 25.81 6.32
CA GLY A 451 9.02 26.94 6.35
C GLY A 451 9.52 27.45 5.00
N GLY A 452 8.93 27.00 3.89
CA GLY A 452 9.16 27.55 2.56
C GLY A 452 10.51 27.19 1.92
N ASN A 453 11.56 26.95 2.71
CA ASN A 453 12.90 26.58 2.24
C ASN A 453 13.03 25.10 1.81
N MET A 454 12.12 24.25 2.29
CA MET A 454 12.01 22.83 1.91
C MET A 454 13.33 22.05 2.13
N VAL A 455 13.90 22.15 3.34
CA VAL A 455 15.24 21.62 3.65
C VAL A 455 15.27 20.09 3.59
N GLN A 456 14.29 19.43 4.20
CA GLN A 456 14.18 17.96 4.19
C GLN A 456 13.96 17.44 2.76
N THR A 457 13.12 18.14 2.00
CA THR A 457 12.86 17.82 0.59
C THR A 457 14.14 17.88 -0.23
N ARG A 458 15.02 18.87 -0.01
CA ARG A 458 16.31 18.98 -0.68
C ARG A 458 17.27 17.85 -0.31
N GLN A 459 17.35 17.52 0.98
CA GLN A 459 18.17 16.38 1.46
C GLN A 459 17.72 15.07 0.82
N ILE A 460 16.41 14.85 0.68
CA ILE A 460 15.86 13.67 0.00
C ILE A 460 16.23 13.67 -1.50
N LEU A 461 16.23 14.82 -2.17
CA LEU A 461 16.69 14.90 -3.56
C LEU A 461 18.19 14.60 -3.69
N ASP A 462 19.01 15.03 -2.73
CA ASP A 462 20.43 14.69 -2.67
C ASP A 462 20.63 13.19 -2.45
N GLU A 463 19.88 12.57 -1.53
CA GLU A 463 19.86 11.11 -1.30
C GLU A 463 19.44 10.34 -2.54
N LEU A 464 18.50 10.88 -3.32
CA LEU A 464 18.08 10.31 -4.60
C LEU A 464 19.06 10.62 -5.74
N GLY A 465 20.13 11.40 -5.52
CA GLY A 465 21.09 11.78 -6.56
C GLY A 465 20.51 12.70 -7.64
N ILE A 466 19.56 13.56 -7.29
CA ILE A 466 18.96 14.57 -8.18
C ILE A 466 19.69 15.90 -8.00
N GLU A 467 20.64 16.18 -8.88
CA GLU A 467 21.54 17.35 -8.75
C GLU A 467 20.94 18.65 -9.30
N THR A 468 19.99 18.56 -10.23
CA THR A 468 19.43 19.73 -10.94
C THR A 468 17.94 19.84 -10.76
N TYR A 469 17.51 20.82 -9.97
CA TYR A 469 16.10 21.13 -9.74
C TYR A 469 15.90 22.62 -9.48
N VAL A 470 14.67 23.09 -9.67
CA VAL A 470 14.23 24.45 -9.31
C VAL A 470 13.18 24.40 -8.21
N TYR A 471 12.86 25.55 -7.60
CA TYR A 471 11.89 25.60 -6.51
C TYR A 471 10.51 25.02 -6.89
N SER A 472 10.05 25.23 -8.13
CA SER A 472 8.79 24.66 -8.60
C SER A 472 8.79 23.13 -8.63
N ASP A 473 9.94 22.49 -8.84
CA ASP A 473 10.02 21.02 -8.80
C ASP A 473 9.75 20.49 -7.39
N LEU A 474 10.18 21.23 -6.35
CA LEU A 474 9.91 20.88 -4.95
C LEU A 474 8.41 20.96 -4.62
N LEU A 475 7.74 21.99 -5.15
CA LEU A 475 6.29 22.14 -5.01
C LEU A 475 5.55 21.00 -5.71
N VAL A 476 5.98 20.61 -6.91
CA VAL A 476 5.39 19.47 -7.63
C VAL A 476 5.60 18.16 -6.88
N LEU A 477 6.81 17.93 -6.33
CA LEU A 477 7.08 16.75 -5.51
C LEU A 477 6.16 16.68 -4.30
N ARG A 478 5.99 17.81 -3.59
CA ARG A 478 5.05 17.91 -2.47
C ARG A 478 3.61 17.64 -2.88
N GLU A 479 3.17 18.17 -4.02
CA GLU A 479 1.80 17.96 -4.55
C GLU A 479 1.54 16.49 -4.90
N VAL A 480 2.52 15.80 -5.51
CA VAL A 480 2.44 14.37 -5.77
C VAL A 480 2.29 13.59 -4.46
N CYS A 481 3.15 13.87 -3.47
CA CYS A 481 3.05 13.25 -2.14
C CYS A 481 1.67 13.48 -1.50
N MET A 482 1.17 14.73 -1.52
CA MET A 482 -0.16 15.04 -0.98
C MET A 482 -1.26 14.27 -1.69
N THR A 483 -1.23 14.22 -3.03
CA THR A 483 -2.29 13.58 -3.83
C THR A 483 -2.35 12.08 -3.59
N VAL A 484 -1.21 11.39 -3.65
CA VAL A 484 -1.15 9.93 -3.42
C VAL A 484 -1.56 9.58 -1.99
N SER A 485 -1.04 10.31 -0.99
CA SER A 485 -1.41 10.11 0.41
C SER A 485 -2.89 10.39 0.68
N ARG A 486 -3.46 11.43 0.05
CA ARG A 486 -4.88 11.77 0.19
C ARG A 486 -5.77 10.66 -0.35
N ARG A 487 -5.41 10.07 -1.49
CA ARG A 487 -6.12 8.91 -2.03
C ARG A 487 -6.10 7.73 -1.07
N SER A 488 -4.93 7.40 -0.51
CA SER A 488 -4.79 6.33 0.50
C SER A 488 -5.68 6.60 1.72
N ALA A 489 -5.66 7.83 2.26
CA ALA A 489 -6.52 8.24 3.37
C ALA A 489 -8.01 8.08 3.05
N ASN A 490 -8.44 8.47 1.84
CA ASN A 490 -9.82 8.37 1.42
C ASN A 490 -10.30 6.92 1.26
N LEU A 491 -9.45 6.05 0.70
CA LEU A 491 -9.73 4.62 0.57
C LEU A 491 -9.82 3.94 1.94
N CYS A 492 -8.89 4.23 2.85
CA CYS A 492 -8.92 3.76 4.23
C CYS A 492 -10.20 4.23 4.96
N ALA A 493 -10.55 5.52 4.82
CA ALA A 493 -11.76 6.08 5.39
C ALA A 493 -13.04 5.42 4.85
N ALA A 494 -13.10 5.10 3.56
CA ALA A 494 -14.22 4.37 2.97
C ALA A 494 -14.35 2.96 3.56
N ALA A 495 -13.24 2.24 3.74
CA ALA A 495 -13.26 0.93 4.39
C ALA A 495 -13.72 1.02 5.85
N ILE A 496 -13.22 1.99 6.62
CA ILE A 496 -13.69 2.26 7.99
C ILE A 496 -15.19 2.55 8.03
N ALA A 497 -15.67 3.47 7.17
CA ALA A 497 -17.08 3.83 7.11
C ALA A 497 -17.97 2.64 6.71
N CYS A 498 -17.49 1.77 5.82
CA CYS A 498 -18.15 0.52 5.45
C CYS A 498 -18.38 -0.36 6.68
N VAL A 499 -17.34 -0.62 7.47
CA VAL A 499 -17.45 -1.48 8.66
C VAL A 499 -18.30 -0.83 9.75
N LEU A 500 -18.19 0.48 9.96
CA LEU A 500 -19.03 1.19 10.93
C LEU A 500 -20.52 1.16 10.55
N ASN A 501 -20.86 1.37 9.28
CA ASN A 501 -22.23 1.24 8.79
C ASN A 501 -22.78 -0.18 8.99
N ARG A 502 -21.94 -1.19 8.76
CA ARG A 502 -22.27 -2.60 9.01
C ARG A 502 -22.55 -2.88 10.48
N ILE A 503 -21.73 -2.32 11.38
CA ILE A 503 -21.90 -2.44 12.83
C ILE A 503 -23.20 -1.75 13.30
N GLY A 504 -23.51 -0.58 12.72
CA GLY A 504 -24.80 0.11 12.93
C GLY A 504 -25.03 0.62 14.35
N LYS A 505 -23.99 0.75 15.18
CA LYS A 505 -24.10 1.36 16.51
C LYS A 505 -24.13 2.88 16.41
N LYS A 506 -24.98 3.54 17.20
CA LYS A 506 -25.10 5.00 17.22
C LYS A 506 -23.84 5.74 17.68
N LYS A 507 -23.03 5.09 18.53
CA LYS A 507 -21.74 5.59 18.98
C LYS A 507 -20.70 4.52 18.72
N ALA A 508 -19.60 4.90 18.10
CA ALA A 508 -18.52 3.98 17.77
C ALA A 508 -17.15 4.58 18.10
N ILE A 509 -16.29 3.78 18.73
CA ILE A 509 -14.87 4.09 18.87
C ILE A 509 -14.07 3.27 17.87
N VAL A 510 -13.20 3.94 17.14
CA VAL A 510 -12.25 3.33 16.22
C VAL A 510 -10.85 3.50 16.78
N GLY A 511 -10.23 2.40 17.17
CA GLY A 511 -8.82 2.35 17.55
C GLY A 511 -7.96 2.13 16.30
N ILE A 512 -7.08 3.07 15.97
CA ILE A 512 -6.20 2.96 14.81
C ILE A 512 -4.72 3.07 15.21
N ASP A 513 -3.90 2.15 14.74
CA ASP A 513 -2.44 2.17 14.91
C ASP A 513 -1.71 1.93 13.59
N GLY A 514 -0.38 2.00 13.65
CA GLY A 514 0.51 1.70 12.53
C GLY A 514 1.44 2.85 12.20
N SER A 515 2.65 2.50 11.77
CA SER A 515 3.73 3.46 11.52
C SER A 515 3.35 4.52 10.47
N THR A 516 2.66 4.12 9.40
CA THR A 516 2.26 5.05 8.33
C THR A 516 1.25 6.06 8.86
N TYR A 517 0.27 5.62 9.64
CA TYR A 517 -0.68 6.51 10.29
C TYR A 517 -0.05 7.43 11.33
N ARG A 518 0.83 6.91 12.19
CA ARG A 518 1.48 7.69 13.26
C ARG A 518 2.39 8.79 12.75
N PHE A 519 3.20 8.50 11.73
CA PHE A 519 4.25 9.43 11.28
C PHE A 519 3.80 10.36 10.15
N HIS A 520 2.74 10.01 9.42
CA HIS A 520 2.26 10.86 8.33
C HIS A 520 1.50 12.07 8.90
N PRO A 521 1.92 13.32 8.60
CA PRO A 521 1.46 14.52 9.31
C PRO A 521 -0.03 14.83 9.17
N PHE A 522 -0.67 14.30 8.13
CA PHE A 522 -2.07 14.62 7.81
C PHE A 522 -3.02 13.42 7.82
N LEU A 523 -2.54 12.19 8.03
CA LEU A 523 -3.38 11.01 7.80
C LEU A 523 -4.54 10.94 8.81
N HIS A 524 -4.28 11.28 10.08
CA HIS A 524 -5.31 11.36 11.12
C HIS A 524 -6.49 12.25 10.72
N SER A 525 -6.23 13.51 10.35
CA SER A 525 -7.29 14.46 10.02
C SER A 525 -8.01 14.07 8.72
N TRP A 526 -7.28 13.64 7.69
CA TRP A 526 -7.87 13.26 6.42
C TRP A 526 -8.76 12.03 6.51
N VAL A 527 -8.34 11.00 7.24
CA VAL A 527 -9.16 9.82 7.49
C VAL A 527 -10.40 10.22 8.27
N LYS A 528 -10.24 10.96 9.38
CA LYS A 528 -11.34 11.41 10.23
C LYS A 528 -12.39 12.21 9.46
N ASP A 529 -11.96 13.19 8.65
CA ASP A 529 -12.88 14.03 7.88
C ASP A 529 -13.57 13.24 6.78
N LYS A 530 -12.85 12.38 6.06
CA LYS A 530 -13.46 11.57 5.00
C LYS A 530 -14.43 10.51 5.55
N VAL A 531 -14.15 9.90 6.71
CA VAL A 531 -15.11 8.99 7.35
C VAL A 531 -16.41 9.74 7.64
N ARG A 532 -16.37 10.97 8.17
CA ARG A 532 -17.57 11.78 8.43
C ARG A 532 -18.40 12.07 7.19
N GLU A 533 -17.78 12.22 6.02
CA GLU A 533 -18.49 12.46 4.76
C GLU A 533 -19.20 11.20 4.21
N LEU A 534 -18.69 10.01 4.55
CA LEU A 534 -19.13 8.73 3.98
C LEU A 534 -20.05 7.94 4.91
N LEU A 535 -19.90 8.13 6.23
CA LEU A 535 -20.62 7.41 7.27
C LEU A 535 -22.11 7.79 7.30
N ASP A 536 -22.96 6.86 7.73
CA ASP A 536 -24.36 7.17 8.05
C ASP A 536 -24.42 8.34 9.06
N PRO A 537 -25.16 9.43 8.74
CA PRO A 537 -25.28 10.60 9.63
C PRO A 537 -25.81 10.30 11.04
N ASN A 538 -26.44 9.13 11.27
CA ASN A 538 -26.96 8.71 12.57
C ASN A 538 -25.90 8.05 13.46
N ILE A 539 -24.69 7.81 12.94
CA ILE A 539 -23.57 7.20 13.67
C ILE A 539 -22.58 8.30 14.05
N ASP A 540 -22.44 8.55 15.35
CA ASP A 540 -21.34 9.34 15.88
C ASP A 540 -20.12 8.43 16.10
N PHE A 541 -18.93 8.91 15.72
CA PHE A 541 -17.71 8.13 15.90
C PHE A 541 -16.54 8.97 16.41
N HIS A 542 -15.65 8.30 17.14
CA HIS A 542 -14.40 8.87 17.62
C HIS A 542 -13.22 8.01 17.17
N LEU A 543 -12.34 8.62 16.36
CA LEU A 543 -11.10 8.01 15.92
C LEU A 543 -10.00 8.29 16.94
N VAL A 544 -9.48 7.24 17.55
CA VAL A 544 -8.45 7.31 18.60
C VAL A 544 -7.20 6.61 18.09
N GLN A 545 -6.04 7.26 18.25
CA GLN A 545 -4.76 6.60 17.98
C GLN A 545 -4.48 5.61 19.12
N ALA A 546 -4.41 4.32 18.80
CA ALA A 546 -4.15 3.30 19.80
C ALA A 546 -2.69 3.39 20.27
N GLY A 547 -2.50 3.38 21.59
CA GLY A 547 -1.19 3.33 22.22
C GLY A 547 -0.71 1.89 22.30
N ASP A 548 0.09 1.46 21.32
CA ASP A 548 0.77 0.15 21.30
C ASP A 548 -0.18 -1.04 21.33
N GLY A 549 -1.05 -1.10 20.31
CA GLY A 549 -2.17 -2.03 20.26
C GLY A 549 -1.77 -3.50 20.26
N SER A 550 -0.69 -3.86 19.55
CA SER A 550 -0.25 -5.25 19.40
C SER A 550 0.28 -5.87 20.70
N GLY A 551 1.13 -5.14 21.44
CA GLY A 551 1.71 -5.62 22.70
C GLY A 551 0.68 -5.66 23.83
N ARG A 552 0.03 -4.52 24.13
CA ARG A 552 -0.95 -4.43 25.21
C ARG A 552 -2.17 -5.31 24.94
N GLY A 553 -2.63 -5.32 23.69
CA GLY A 553 -3.74 -6.15 23.24
C GLY A 553 -3.49 -7.63 23.48
N ALA A 554 -2.28 -8.13 23.20
CA ALA A 554 -1.93 -9.52 23.46
C ALA A 554 -2.00 -9.90 24.95
N ALA A 555 -1.47 -9.05 25.83
CA ALA A 555 -1.56 -9.29 27.26
C ALA A 555 -3.01 -9.29 27.74
N LEU A 556 -3.84 -8.38 27.23
CA LEU A 556 -5.26 -8.27 27.56
C LEU A 556 -6.09 -9.46 27.05
N VAL A 557 -5.84 -9.92 25.82
CA VAL A 557 -6.51 -11.13 25.31
C VAL A 557 -6.11 -12.36 26.11
N ALA A 558 -4.84 -12.48 26.52
CA ALA A 558 -4.42 -13.54 27.42
C ALA A 558 -5.14 -13.46 28.78
N ALA A 559 -5.39 -12.26 29.30
CA ALA A 559 -6.16 -12.06 30.53
C ALA A 559 -7.65 -12.42 30.37
N ILE A 560 -8.25 -12.10 29.23
CA ILE A 560 -9.62 -12.51 28.88
C ILE A 560 -9.69 -14.04 28.79
N ALA A 561 -8.74 -14.67 28.10
CA ALA A 561 -8.68 -16.12 27.95
C ALA A 561 -8.52 -16.82 29.31
N ASP A 562 -7.68 -16.26 30.19
CA ASP A 562 -7.50 -16.76 31.55
C ASP A 562 -8.80 -16.66 32.37
N LYS A 563 -9.40 -15.47 32.43
CA LYS A 563 -10.65 -15.22 33.17
C LYS A 563 -11.80 -16.13 32.72
N LEU A 564 -11.87 -16.41 31.42
CA LEU A 564 -12.92 -17.25 30.82
C LEU A 564 -12.54 -18.74 30.75
N ASN A 565 -11.35 -19.14 31.22
CA ASN A 565 -10.82 -20.50 31.12
C ASN A 565 -10.87 -21.07 29.69
N LEU A 566 -10.39 -20.30 28.72
CA LEU A 566 -10.41 -20.66 27.29
C LEU A 566 -9.17 -21.40 26.79
N SER A 567 -8.17 -21.60 27.65
CA SER A 567 -6.85 -22.15 27.30
C SER A 567 -6.75 -23.66 27.41
#